data_AF-A0A6B3IWB4-F1
#
_entry.id   AF-A0A6B3IWB4-F1
#
_cell.length_a   1.000
_cell.length_b   1.000
_cell.length_c   1.000
_cell.angle_alpha   90.00
_cell.angle_beta   90.00
_cell.angle_gamma   90.00
#
_symmetry.space_group_name_H-M   'P 1'
#
loop_
_entity.id
_entity.type
_entity.pdbx_description
1 polymer ?
#
loop_
_entity_poly.entity_id
_entity_poly.type
_entity_poly.pdbx_seq_one_letter_code
_entity_poly.pdbx_strand_id
1 'polypeptide(L)'
;DPVTGHDVELMWVKGSGGDLGTLTAEGLAVLRLDRLRALRDVYPGVEREDEMVAAFDHCLHGRGGAAPSIDTAMHGLVDAPHVDHLHPDSGIALACAADGQKLTADCFGDTVAWVPWRRPGFQLGLDIAAVKEANPQAIGCVLGGHGITAWGETSEECEANALRIIRTAETF
;
A
#
# COMPACT_ATOMS: atom_id res chain seq x y z
N ASP A 1 10.00 -9.27 -20.73
CA ASP A 1 9.04 -10.40 -20.71
C ASP A 1 9.52 -11.50 -21.65
N PRO A 2 9.84 -12.70 -21.14
CA PRO A 2 10.34 -13.81 -21.96
C PRO A 2 9.32 -14.34 -22.99
N VAL A 3 8.02 -14.03 -22.83
CA VAL A 3 6.97 -14.45 -23.77
C VAL A 3 6.89 -13.50 -24.97
N THR A 4 7.05 -12.20 -24.74
CA THR A 4 6.81 -11.16 -25.76
C THR A 4 8.09 -10.48 -26.25
N GLY A 5 9.20 -10.58 -25.51
CA GLY A 5 10.44 -9.87 -25.80
C GLY A 5 10.42 -8.38 -25.44
N HIS A 6 9.31 -7.85 -24.94
CA HIS A 6 9.17 -6.44 -24.54
C HIS A 6 9.53 -6.22 -23.07
N ASP A 7 9.96 -5.00 -22.75
CA ASP A 7 10.08 -4.56 -21.36
C ASP A 7 8.71 -4.53 -20.70
N VAL A 8 8.66 -4.98 -19.45
CA VAL A 8 7.46 -4.97 -18.62
C VAL A 8 7.82 -4.48 -17.24
N GLU A 9 6.95 -3.69 -16.66
CA GLU A 9 7.08 -3.22 -15.29
C GLU A 9 6.52 -4.28 -14.33
N LEU A 10 7.34 -4.63 -13.34
CA LEU A 10 7.02 -5.64 -12.35
C LEU A 10 6.98 -5.02 -10.96
N MET A 11 5.94 -5.34 -10.20
CA MET A 11 5.86 -5.03 -8.79
C MET A 11 6.20 -6.27 -7.98
N TRP A 12 7.08 -6.08 -7.00
CA TRP A 12 7.42 -7.08 -6.00
C TRP A 12 6.70 -6.73 -4.72
N VAL A 13 5.92 -7.66 -4.19
CA VAL A 13 5.16 -7.44 -2.96
C VAL A 13 5.37 -8.61 -2.02
N LYS A 14 5.45 -8.34 -0.72
CA LYS A 14 5.47 -9.37 0.31
C LYS A 14 4.24 -10.28 0.14
N GLY A 15 4.47 -11.58 0.15
CA GLY A 15 3.40 -12.56 0.10
C GLY A 15 2.48 -12.51 1.31
N SER A 16 1.29 -13.06 1.14
CA SER A 16 0.31 -13.22 2.23
C SER A 16 0.90 -14.06 3.37
N GLY A 17 0.71 -13.59 4.61
CA GLY A 17 1.20 -14.27 5.83
C GLY A 17 2.71 -14.20 6.10
N GLY A 18 3.52 -13.64 5.20
CA GLY A 18 4.96 -13.45 5.43
C GLY A 18 5.28 -12.33 6.43
N ASP A 19 6.38 -12.46 7.16
CA ASP A 19 6.91 -11.45 8.08
C ASP A 19 7.97 -10.58 7.38
N LEU A 20 7.86 -9.26 7.49
CA LEU A 20 8.75 -8.32 6.81
C LEU A 20 10.20 -8.40 7.33
N GLY A 21 10.40 -8.63 8.63
CA GLY A 21 11.72 -8.67 9.26
C GLY A 21 12.53 -9.92 8.92
N THR A 22 11.91 -10.94 8.34
CA THR A 22 12.55 -12.20 7.91
C THR A 22 12.37 -12.48 6.42
N LEU A 23 11.90 -11.49 5.66
CA LEU A 23 11.53 -11.66 4.27
C LEU A 23 12.73 -12.08 3.41
N THR A 24 12.53 -13.12 2.61
CA THR A 24 13.46 -13.55 1.56
C THR A 24 12.76 -13.48 0.20
N ALA A 25 13.53 -13.68 -0.88
CA ALA A 25 12.99 -13.66 -2.23
C ALA A 25 11.85 -14.68 -2.47
N GLU A 26 11.88 -15.83 -1.77
CA GLU A 26 10.80 -16.85 -1.86
C GLU A 26 9.48 -16.37 -1.26
N GLY A 27 9.54 -15.42 -0.32
CA GLY A 27 8.38 -14.81 0.32
C GLY A 27 7.76 -13.66 -0.49
N LEU A 28 8.25 -13.37 -1.70
CA LEU A 28 7.73 -12.31 -2.57
C LEU A 28 6.79 -12.88 -3.64
N ALA A 29 5.73 -12.14 -3.93
CA ALA A 29 4.93 -12.30 -5.14
C ALA A 29 5.39 -11.26 -6.17
N VAL A 30 5.47 -11.67 -7.45
CA VAL A 30 5.88 -10.80 -8.56
C VAL A 30 4.72 -10.64 -9.53
N LEU A 31 4.24 -9.42 -9.70
CA LEU A 31 3.07 -9.10 -10.51
C LEU A 31 3.43 -8.15 -11.64
N ARG A 32 2.78 -8.31 -12.79
CA ARG A 32 2.76 -7.30 -13.85
C ARG A 32 1.95 -6.10 -13.42
N LEU A 33 2.61 -4.94 -13.32
CA LEU A 33 1.97 -3.74 -12.79
C LEU A 33 0.85 -3.23 -13.71
N ASP A 34 1.03 -3.33 -15.02
CA ASP A 34 0.01 -2.95 -16.01
C ASP A 34 -1.28 -3.77 -15.87
N ARG A 35 -1.16 -5.08 -15.62
CA ARG A 35 -2.32 -5.95 -15.38
C ARG A 35 -3.02 -5.63 -14.06
N LEU A 36 -2.24 -5.41 -13.01
CA LEU A 36 -2.78 -5.04 -11.70
C LEU A 36 -3.57 -3.72 -11.78
N ARG A 37 -3.04 -2.72 -12.49
CA ARG A 37 -3.72 -1.43 -12.70
C ARG A 37 -4.97 -1.57 -13.57
N ALA A 38 -4.99 -2.49 -14.54
CA ALA A 38 -6.18 -2.80 -15.35
C ALA A 38 -7.32 -3.45 -14.55
N LEU A 39 -7.05 -4.00 -13.36
CA LEU A 39 -8.10 -4.54 -12.49
C LEU A 39 -9.12 -3.46 -12.04
N ARG A 40 -8.76 -2.17 -12.11
CA ARG A 40 -9.69 -1.05 -11.88
C ARG A 40 -10.90 -1.10 -12.80
N ASP A 41 -10.71 -1.51 -14.06
CA ASP A 41 -11.75 -1.50 -15.10
C ASP A 41 -12.80 -2.60 -14.91
N VAL A 42 -12.46 -3.61 -14.12
CA VAL A 42 -13.33 -4.78 -13.84
C VAL A 42 -13.71 -4.89 -12.37
N TYR A 43 -13.33 -3.92 -11.54
CA TYR A 43 -13.62 -3.91 -10.11
C TYR A 43 -15.14 -3.81 -9.86
N PRO A 44 -15.79 -4.81 -9.23
CA PRO A 44 -17.25 -4.88 -9.13
C PRO A 44 -17.85 -4.02 -8.02
N GLY A 45 -17.02 -3.32 -7.23
CA GLY A 45 -17.45 -2.54 -6.07
C GLY A 45 -17.18 -3.25 -4.73
N VAL A 46 -17.41 -2.52 -3.64
CA VAL A 46 -17.06 -2.89 -2.26
C VAL A 46 -17.75 -4.18 -1.82
N GLU A 47 -18.99 -4.39 -2.25
CA GLU A 47 -19.79 -5.57 -1.88
C GLU A 47 -19.21 -6.89 -2.43
N ARG A 48 -18.37 -6.81 -3.46
CA ARG A 48 -17.78 -7.96 -4.17
C ARG A 48 -16.25 -7.85 -4.24
N GLU A 49 -15.64 -7.04 -3.39
CA GLU A 49 -14.20 -6.78 -3.46
C GLU A 49 -13.34 -8.02 -3.16
N ASP A 50 -13.88 -8.99 -2.43
CA ASP A 50 -13.21 -10.27 -2.15
C ASP A 50 -12.91 -11.07 -3.44
N GLU A 51 -13.66 -10.84 -4.53
CA GLU A 51 -13.37 -11.43 -5.85
C GLU A 51 -12.02 -10.96 -6.41
N MET A 52 -11.53 -9.80 -5.97
CA MET A 52 -10.27 -9.23 -6.44
C MET A 52 -9.05 -10.00 -5.96
N VAL A 53 -9.16 -10.74 -4.85
CA VAL A 53 -8.05 -11.56 -4.34
C VAL A 53 -7.65 -12.62 -5.36
N ALA A 54 -8.64 -13.32 -5.95
CA ALA A 54 -8.38 -14.30 -7.01
C ALA A 54 -7.90 -13.63 -8.31
N ALA A 55 -8.31 -12.39 -8.58
CA ALA A 55 -7.89 -11.66 -9.78
C ALA A 55 -6.37 -11.35 -9.79
N PHE A 56 -5.74 -11.25 -8.62
CA PHE A 56 -4.28 -11.05 -8.53
C PHE A 56 -3.48 -12.21 -9.14
N ASP A 57 -4.00 -13.44 -9.12
CA ASP A 57 -3.32 -14.59 -9.73
C ASP A 57 -3.16 -14.42 -11.25
N HIS A 58 -4.08 -13.71 -11.91
CA HIS A 58 -3.99 -13.39 -13.33
C HIS A 58 -2.96 -12.29 -13.65
N CYS A 59 -2.44 -11.62 -12.61
CA CYS A 59 -1.43 -10.58 -12.72
C CYS A 59 -0.01 -11.11 -12.48
N LEU A 60 0.15 -12.34 -11.99
CA LEU A 60 1.47 -12.90 -11.68
C LEU A 60 2.39 -12.96 -12.91
N HIS A 61 3.69 -12.70 -12.68
CA HIS A 61 4.74 -12.84 -13.67
C HIS A 61 5.70 -13.96 -13.31
N GLY A 62 5.67 -15.05 -14.08
CA GLY A 62 6.50 -16.23 -13.84
C GLY A 62 5.73 -17.38 -13.21
N ARG A 63 6.46 -18.39 -12.70
CA ARG A 63 5.89 -19.65 -12.21
C ARG A 63 6.08 -19.89 -10.71
N GLY A 64 6.54 -18.89 -9.95
CA GLY A 64 6.90 -19.06 -8.54
C GLY A 64 6.83 -17.76 -7.76
N GLY A 65 6.97 -17.88 -6.44
CA GLY A 65 6.77 -16.81 -5.47
C GLY A 65 5.64 -17.16 -4.50
N ALA A 66 5.53 -16.37 -3.44
CA ALA A 66 4.40 -16.48 -2.50
C ALA A 66 3.09 -16.01 -3.16
N ALA A 67 1.95 -16.38 -2.57
CA ALA A 67 0.66 -15.81 -2.97
C ALA A 67 0.65 -14.29 -2.71
N PRO A 68 0.14 -13.45 -3.62
CA PRO A 68 0.04 -12.00 -3.40
C PRO A 68 -0.68 -11.68 -2.08
N SER A 69 -0.23 -10.64 -1.37
CA SER A 69 -0.94 -10.15 -0.19
C SER A 69 -2.35 -9.65 -0.56
N ILE A 70 -3.31 -9.72 0.37
CA ILE A 70 -4.61 -9.04 0.21
C ILE A 70 -4.42 -7.51 0.03
N ASP A 71 -3.34 -6.98 0.60
CA ASP A 71 -2.96 -5.58 0.55
C ASP A 71 -2.25 -5.17 -0.74
N THR A 72 -2.08 -6.09 -1.70
CA THR A 72 -1.40 -5.84 -2.99
C THR A 72 -1.91 -4.60 -3.71
N ALA A 73 -3.21 -4.31 -3.61
CA ALA A 73 -3.80 -3.11 -4.22
C ALA A 73 -3.21 -1.80 -3.66
N MET A 74 -2.87 -1.74 -2.37
CA MET A 74 -2.28 -0.54 -1.76
C MET A 74 -0.87 -0.26 -2.30
N HIS A 75 -0.15 -1.28 -2.77
CA HIS A 75 1.19 -1.11 -3.33
C HIS A 75 1.15 -0.80 -4.83
N GLY A 76 0.25 -1.43 -5.59
CA GLY A 76 0.27 -1.30 -7.05
C GLY A 76 -0.66 -0.25 -7.66
N LEU A 77 -1.64 0.24 -6.88
CA LEU A 77 -2.54 1.30 -7.34
C LEU A 77 -2.03 2.69 -6.97
N VAL A 78 -1.22 2.82 -5.92
CA VAL A 78 -0.56 4.09 -5.58
C VAL A 78 0.49 4.38 -6.65
N ASP A 79 0.50 5.61 -7.16
CA ASP A 79 1.48 6.03 -8.16
C ASP A 79 2.80 6.42 -7.49
N ALA A 80 3.52 5.42 -7.00
CA ALA A 80 4.86 5.52 -6.43
C ALA A 80 5.63 4.19 -6.63
N PRO A 81 6.94 4.21 -6.94
CA PRO A 81 7.72 2.99 -7.12
C PRO A 81 7.88 2.14 -5.85
N HIS A 82 7.95 2.79 -4.69
CA HIS A 82 8.09 2.14 -3.39
C HIS A 82 6.97 2.56 -2.45
N VAL A 83 6.34 1.57 -1.82
CA VAL A 83 5.23 1.75 -0.88
C VAL A 83 5.42 0.80 0.29
N ASP A 84 5.50 1.35 1.50
CA ASP A 84 5.52 0.60 2.75
C ASP A 84 4.16 0.70 3.43
N HIS A 85 3.64 -0.44 3.89
CA HIS A 85 2.47 -0.50 4.74
C HIS A 85 2.86 -1.12 6.08
N LEU A 86 2.67 -0.36 7.17
CA LEU A 86 3.19 -0.70 8.48
C LEU A 86 2.15 -0.44 9.57
N HIS A 87 2.28 -1.18 10.67
CA HIS A 87 1.42 -1.10 11.85
C HIS A 87 2.22 -0.68 13.11
N PRO A 88 2.90 0.48 13.11
CA PRO A 88 3.63 0.96 14.29
C PRO A 88 2.67 1.42 15.39
N ASP A 89 3.01 1.16 16.66
CA ASP A 89 2.16 1.53 17.80
C ASP A 89 1.79 3.02 17.80
N SER A 90 2.74 3.91 17.50
CA SER A 90 2.50 5.37 17.42
C SER A 90 1.54 5.76 16.31
N GLY A 91 1.63 5.12 15.14
CA GLY A 91 0.69 5.33 14.04
C GLY A 91 -0.70 4.77 14.35
N ILE A 92 -0.78 3.61 15.01
CA ILE A 92 -2.04 3.02 15.47
C ILE A 92 -2.71 3.91 16.51
N ALA A 93 -1.96 4.54 17.40
CA ALA A 93 -2.52 5.45 18.41
C ALA A 93 -3.33 6.59 17.75
N LEU A 94 -2.81 7.19 16.67
CA LEU A 94 -3.53 8.18 15.88
C LEU A 94 -4.70 7.55 15.10
N ALA A 95 -4.46 6.39 14.47
CA ALA A 95 -5.48 5.70 13.67
C ALA A 95 -6.72 5.30 14.49
N CYS A 96 -6.53 4.92 15.75
CA CYS A 96 -7.60 4.46 16.65
C CYS A 96 -8.21 5.57 17.51
N ALA A 97 -7.66 6.78 17.49
CA ALA A 97 -8.20 7.91 18.23
C ALA A 97 -9.58 8.34 17.68
N ALA A 98 -10.49 8.72 18.59
CA ALA A 98 -11.84 9.18 18.22
C ALA A 98 -11.80 10.42 17.32
N ASP A 99 -10.76 11.26 17.47
CA ASP A 99 -10.48 12.45 16.68
C ASP A 99 -9.23 12.27 15.79
N GLY A 100 -8.90 11.04 15.38
CA GLY A 100 -7.70 10.69 14.62
C GLY A 100 -7.46 11.52 13.36
N GLN A 101 -8.51 11.90 12.63
CA GLN A 101 -8.40 12.82 11.48
C GLN A 101 -7.82 14.17 11.88
N LYS A 102 -8.33 14.75 12.97
CA LYS A 102 -7.85 16.04 13.48
C LYS A 102 -6.42 15.91 14.01
N LEU A 103 -6.15 14.87 14.81
CA LEU A 103 -4.80 14.65 15.35
C LEU A 103 -3.76 14.40 14.25
N THR A 104 -4.13 13.72 13.17
CA THR A 104 -3.24 13.53 12.00
C THR A 104 -2.89 14.88 11.37
N ALA A 105 -3.88 15.76 11.18
CA ALA A 105 -3.64 17.11 10.66
C ALA A 105 -2.79 17.96 11.62
N ASP A 106 -3.06 17.90 12.93
CA ASP A 106 -2.30 18.64 13.95
C ASP A 106 -0.83 18.15 14.01
N CYS A 107 -0.59 16.85 13.84
CA CYS A 107 0.71 16.22 13.93
C CYS A 107 1.56 16.42 12.66
N PHE A 108 0.94 16.35 11.47
CA PHE A 108 1.67 16.26 10.19
C PHE A 108 1.38 17.39 9.20
N GLY A 109 0.39 18.25 9.47
CA GLY A 109 -0.15 19.18 8.48
C GLY A 109 -0.57 18.43 7.21
N ASP A 110 -0.17 18.95 6.06
CA ASP A 110 -0.49 18.38 4.75
C ASP A 110 0.51 17.31 4.26
N THR A 111 1.50 16.94 5.10
CA THR A 111 2.57 16.00 4.69
C THR A 111 2.19 14.53 4.85
N VAL A 112 1.20 14.23 5.70
CA VAL A 112 0.64 12.89 5.89
C VAL A 112 -0.88 13.03 5.92
N ALA A 113 -1.56 12.37 4.98
CA ALA A 113 -3.01 12.48 4.87
C ALA A 113 -3.73 11.53 5.83
N TRP A 114 -5.02 11.80 6.08
CA TRP A 114 -5.92 10.87 6.76
C TRP A 114 -6.81 10.14 5.76
N VAL A 115 -6.89 8.81 5.87
CA VAL A 115 -7.86 7.98 5.15
C VAL A 115 -8.85 7.43 6.19
N PRO A 116 -10.17 7.69 6.05
CA PRO A 116 -11.18 7.10 6.93
C PRO A 116 -11.09 5.57 6.96
N TRP A 117 -11.62 4.97 8.03
CA TRP A 117 -11.62 3.51 8.15
C TRP A 117 -12.23 2.86 6.91
N ARG A 118 -11.49 1.89 6.37
CA ARG A 118 -11.90 1.03 5.27
C ARG A 118 -11.44 -0.37 5.59
N ARG A 119 -12.28 -1.36 5.25
CA ARG A 119 -11.88 -2.76 5.28
C ARG A 119 -10.66 -2.96 4.35
N PRO A 120 -9.62 -3.71 4.76
CA PRO A 120 -8.51 -4.06 3.86
C PRO A 120 -9.02 -4.78 2.61
N GLY A 121 -8.56 -4.32 1.45
CA GLY A 121 -9.00 -4.82 0.14
C GLY A 121 -8.77 -3.82 -0.99
N PHE A 122 -9.41 -4.06 -2.14
CA PHE A 122 -9.13 -3.31 -3.36
C PHE A 122 -9.58 -1.84 -3.27
N GLN A 123 -10.70 -1.57 -2.59
CA GLN A 123 -11.19 -0.19 -2.43
C GLN A 123 -10.22 0.66 -1.62
N LEU A 124 -9.59 0.10 -0.59
CA LEU A 124 -8.58 0.83 0.19
C LEU A 124 -7.40 1.25 -0.69
N GLY A 125 -6.95 0.39 -1.60
CA GLY A 125 -5.91 0.74 -2.59
C GLY A 125 -6.33 1.90 -3.51
N LEU A 126 -7.59 1.94 -3.94
CA LEU A 126 -8.15 3.05 -4.73
C LEU A 126 -8.20 4.35 -3.91
N ASP A 127 -8.66 4.28 -2.66
CA ASP A 127 -8.77 5.44 -1.78
C ASP A 127 -7.41 6.08 -1.50
N ILE A 128 -6.37 5.28 -1.22
CA ILE A 128 -5.00 5.76 -1.00
C ILE A 128 -4.39 6.33 -2.29
N ALA A 129 -4.64 5.69 -3.44
CA ALA A 129 -4.18 6.20 -4.73
C ALA A 129 -4.76 7.59 -5.04
N ALA A 130 -6.05 7.79 -4.79
CA ALA A 130 -6.70 9.09 -4.95
C ALA A 130 -6.12 10.15 -3.99
N VAL A 131 -5.74 9.75 -2.77
CA VAL A 131 -5.06 10.64 -1.82
C VAL A 131 -3.70 11.08 -2.34
N LYS A 132 -2.88 10.16 -2.87
CA LYS A 132 -1.57 10.49 -3.46
C LYS A 132 -1.72 11.45 -4.65
N GLU A 133 -2.70 11.21 -5.52
CA GLU A 133 -2.98 12.07 -6.68
C GLU A 133 -3.40 13.49 -6.25
N ALA A 134 -4.31 13.59 -5.28
CA ALA A 134 -4.81 14.87 -4.79
C ALA A 134 -3.79 15.65 -3.94
N ASN A 135 -2.79 14.96 -3.38
CA ASN A 135 -1.79 15.53 -2.47
C ASN A 135 -0.36 15.13 -2.90
N PRO A 136 0.18 15.70 -3.99
CA PRO A 136 1.50 15.31 -4.49
C PRO A 136 2.63 15.48 -3.46
N GLN A 137 2.47 16.42 -2.52
CA GLN A 137 3.41 16.69 -1.42
C GLN A 137 3.36 15.68 -0.27
N ALA A 138 2.28 14.88 -0.18
CA ALA A 138 2.17 13.90 0.88
C ALA A 138 3.22 12.80 0.68
N ILE A 139 3.76 12.30 1.80
CA ILE A 139 4.72 11.19 1.83
C ILE A 139 4.08 9.86 2.25
N GLY A 140 2.81 9.91 2.64
CA GLY A 140 2.12 8.81 3.27
C GLY A 140 0.73 9.20 3.77
N CYS A 141 0.07 8.26 4.42
CA CYS A 141 -1.19 8.48 5.10
C CYS A 141 -1.33 7.64 6.37
N VAL A 142 -2.15 8.12 7.30
CA VAL A 142 -2.69 7.36 8.42
C VAL A 142 -4.02 6.77 7.98
N LEU A 143 -4.19 5.46 8.20
CA LEU A 143 -5.37 4.70 7.86
C LEU A 143 -6.20 4.48 9.14
N GLY A 144 -7.37 5.12 9.23
CA GLY A 144 -8.22 5.04 10.42
C GLY A 144 -8.53 3.61 10.83
N GLY A 145 -8.28 3.29 12.11
CA GLY A 145 -8.43 1.96 12.69
C GLY A 145 -7.53 0.86 12.11
N HIS A 146 -6.44 1.22 11.41
CA HIS A 146 -5.58 0.26 10.72
C HIS A 146 -4.08 0.48 10.98
N GLY A 147 -3.47 1.57 10.46
CA GLY A 147 -2.02 1.75 10.51
C GLY A 147 -1.55 2.92 9.64
N ILE A 148 -0.37 2.80 9.04
CA ILE A 148 0.18 3.82 8.14
C ILE A 148 0.58 3.23 6.80
N THR A 149 0.64 4.11 5.80
CA THR A 149 1.32 3.86 4.53
C THR A 149 2.32 4.98 4.28
N ALA A 150 3.50 4.66 3.76
CA ALA A 150 4.48 5.61 3.27
C ALA A 150 4.86 5.26 1.84
N TRP A 151 5.36 6.24 1.08
CA TRP A 151 5.84 6.02 -0.29
C TRP A 151 7.07 6.86 -0.61
N GLY A 152 7.81 6.47 -1.65
CA GLY A 152 9.00 7.17 -2.12
C GLY A 152 9.44 6.75 -3.53
N GLU A 153 10.33 7.53 -4.13
CA GLU A 153 10.93 7.24 -5.44
C GLU A 153 12.01 6.15 -5.37
N THR A 154 12.63 5.98 -4.19
CA THR A 154 13.53 4.87 -3.88
C THR A 154 13.12 4.14 -2.61
N SER A 155 13.65 2.93 -2.41
CA SER A 155 13.42 2.16 -1.19
C SER A 155 13.89 2.90 0.05
N GLU A 156 15.05 3.56 -0.03
CA GLU A 156 15.63 4.33 1.08
C GLU A 156 14.79 5.56 1.41
N GLU A 157 14.22 6.23 0.40
CA GLU A 157 13.32 7.35 0.61
C GLU A 157 12.01 6.90 1.27
N CYS A 158 11.43 5.79 0.80
CA CYS A 158 10.21 5.22 1.38
C CYS A 158 10.41 4.84 2.85
N GLU A 159 11.54 4.18 3.17
CA GLU A 159 11.91 3.85 4.55
C GLU A 159 12.09 5.11 5.41
N ALA A 160 12.80 6.12 4.89
CA ALA A 160 12.98 7.38 5.60
C ALA A 160 11.66 8.10 5.87
N ASN A 161 10.73 8.08 4.91
CA ASN A 161 9.38 8.61 5.05
C ASN A 161 8.59 7.83 6.09
N ALA A 162 8.61 6.49 6.07
CA ALA A 162 7.98 5.66 7.07
C ALA A 162 8.50 5.97 8.49
N LEU A 163 9.82 6.01 8.67
CA LEU A 163 10.45 6.33 9.95
C LEU A 163 10.11 7.76 10.41
N ARG A 164 10.00 8.72 9.49
CA ARG A 164 9.55 10.08 9.80
C ARG A 164 8.13 10.07 10.36
N ILE A 165 7.20 9.37 9.71
CA ILE A 165 5.82 9.24 10.19
C ILE A 165 5.79 8.63 11.59
N ILE A 166 6.49 7.51 11.78
CA ILE A 166 6.54 6.76 13.05
C ILE A 166 7.05 7.64 14.20
N ARG A 167 8.22 8.28 14.02
CA ARG A 167 8.89 9.04 15.08
C ARG A 167 8.18 10.35 15.40
N THR A 168 7.59 11.00 14.40
CA THR A 168 6.80 12.22 14.61
C THR A 168 5.53 11.90 15.39
N ALA A 169 4.81 10.81 15.05
CA ALA A 169 3.66 10.37 15.85
C ALA A 169 4.05 9.93 17.27
N GLU A 170 5.22 9.33 17.46
CA GLU A 170 5.72 8.90 18.78
C GLU A 170 6.02 10.09 19.72
N THR A 171 6.42 11.23 19.16
CA THR A 171 6.82 12.42 19.93
C THR A 171 5.66 13.39 20.19
N PHE A 172 4.60 13.33 19.38
CA PHE A 172 3.43 14.20 19.46
C PHE A 172 2.52 13.86 20.64
#